data_AF-A0A0D0CF12-F1
#
_entry.id   AF-A0A0D0CF12-F1
#
_cell.length_a   1.000
_cell.length_b   1.000
_cell.length_c   1.000
_cell.angle_alpha   90.00
_cell.angle_beta   90.00
_cell.angle_gamma   90.00
#
_symmetry.space_group_name_H-M   'P 1'
#
loop_
_entity.id
_entity.type
_entity.pdbx_description
1 polymer ?
#
loop_
_entity_poly.entity_id
_entity_poly.type
_entity_poly.pdbx_seq_one_letter_code
_entity_poly.pdbx_strand_id
1 'polypeptide(L)'
;MKTFLALLAAITFSGSYLVGVHAQHCALCPSSLGHVSLGFKCVYYDRIAQRNTACVYLNPVSMDAPTCLYNPRGGLISKGSDAACQKNVATDSSNCPNC
;
A
#
# COMPACT_ATOMS: atom_id res chain seq x y z
N MET A 1 -61.09 7.15 -21.80
CA MET A 1 -59.72 7.62 -21.45
C MET A 1 -59.28 6.84 -20.22
N LYS A 2 -58.36 5.88 -20.38
CA LYS A 2 -57.99 4.95 -19.31
C LYS A 2 -56.49 4.62 -19.41
N THR A 3 -55.75 5.12 -18.43
CA THR A 3 -54.54 4.57 -17.83
C THR A 3 -53.33 4.29 -18.74
N PHE A 4 -52.57 5.34 -19.05
CA PHE A 4 -51.21 5.27 -19.64
C PHE A 4 -50.14 5.77 -18.65
N LEU A 5 -50.17 5.30 -17.40
CA LEU A 5 -49.21 5.72 -16.36
C LEU A 5 -48.69 4.53 -15.56
N ALA A 6 -48.03 3.58 -16.23
CA ALA A 6 -47.34 2.47 -15.56
C ALA A 6 -46.05 2.07 -16.29
N LEU A 7 -45.32 3.04 -16.83
CA LEU A 7 -44.04 2.83 -17.52
C LEU A 7 -42.92 3.70 -16.92
N LEU A 8 -42.81 3.69 -15.58
CA LEU A 8 -41.67 4.28 -14.86
C LEU A 8 -41.31 3.40 -13.64
N ALA A 9 -40.67 2.25 -13.86
CA ALA A 9 -40.05 1.50 -12.75
C ALA A 9 -38.97 0.48 -13.17
N ALA A 10 -38.41 0.55 -14.38
CA ALA A 10 -37.44 -0.45 -14.84
C ALA A 10 -36.15 0.17 -15.39
N ILE A 11 -35.60 1.14 -14.67
CA ILE A 11 -34.19 1.51 -14.82
C ILE A 11 -33.52 1.19 -13.49
N THR A 12 -33.42 -0.10 -13.18
CA THR A 12 -32.40 -0.57 -12.23
C THR A 12 -31.06 -0.34 -12.92
N PHE A 13 -30.50 0.84 -12.65
CA PHE A 13 -29.15 1.21 -13.02
C PHE A 13 -28.22 0.28 -12.25
N SER A 14 -27.88 -0.86 -12.85
CA SER A 14 -26.79 -1.73 -12.40
C SER A 14 -25.49 -0.98 -12.65
N GLY A 15 -25.21 0.01 -11.80
CA GLY A 15 -23.91 0.62 -11.66
C GLY A 15 -22.96 -0.50 -11.31
N SER A 16 -22.35 -1.06 -12.34
CA SER A 16 -21.24 -1.98 -12.22
C SER A 16 -20.14 -1.13 -11.60
N TYR A 17 -20.01 -1.19 -10.27
CA TYR A 17 -18.81 -0.73 -9.61
C TYR A 17 -17.70 -1.58 -10.19
N LEU A 18 -17.08 -1.06 -11.25
CA LEU A 18 -15.78 -1.50 -11.72
C LEU A 18 -14.83 -1.17 -10.57
N VAL A 19 -14.81 -2.03 -9.55
CA VAL A 19 -13.68 -2.15 -8.65
C VAL A 19 -12.61 -2.77 -9.53
N GLY A 20 -12.02 -1.94 -10.40
CA GLY A 20 -10.80 -2.25 -11.09
C GLY A 20 -9.77 -2.46 -9.98
N VAL A 21 -9.68 -3.69 -9.50
CA VAL A 21 -8.58 -4.17 -8.67
C VAL A 21 -7.36 -4.17 -9.57
N HIS A 22 -6.85 -2.98 -9.87
CA HIS A 22 -5.45 -2.81 -10.20
C HIS A 22 -4.72 -3.49 -9.04
N ALA A 23 -4.11 -4.64 -9.30
CA ALA A 23 -3.45 -5.43 -8.27
C ALA A 23 -2.49 -4.48 -7.54
N GLN A 24 -2.83 -4.14 -6.30
CA GLN A 24 -2.15 -3.06 -5.61
C GLN A 24 -0.80 -3.60 -5.16
N HIS A 25 0.24 -3.39 -5.96
CA HIS A 25 1.58 -3.80 -5.60
C HIS A 25 2.09 -2.95 -4.42
N CYS A 26 2.74 -3.60 -3.46
CA CYS A 26 3.55 -2.95 -2.44
C CYS A 26 4.94 -3.60 -2.40
N ALA A 27 5.89 -2.88 -1.83
CA ALA A 27 7.23 -3.40 -1.65
C ALA A 27 7.25 -4.45 -0.52
N LEU A 28 8.01 -5.52 -0.72
CA LEU A 28 8.26 -6.48 0.34
C LEU A 28 9.26 -5.90 1.34
N CYS A 29 8.90 -5.94 2.61
CA CYS A 29 9.83 -5.63 3.69
C CYS A 29 10.68 -6.87 3.99
N PRO A 30 12.02 -6.80 3.88
CA PRO A 30 12.89 -7.82 4.43
C PRO A 30 12.52 -8.15 5.88
N SER A 31 12.61 -9.42 6.27
CA SER A 31 12.30 -9.85 7.64
C SER A 31 13.26 -9.26 8.67
N SER A 32 14.44 -8.81 8.23
CA SER A 32 15.49 -8.24 9.07
C SER A 32 16.31 -7.20 8.32
N LEU A 33 16.83 -6.22 9.06
CA LEU A 33 17.80 -5.24 8.59
C LEU A 33 19.02 -5.31 9.52
N GLY A 34 20.10 -5.97 9.10
CA GLY A 34 21.22 -6.25 10.00
C GLY A 34 20.79 -7.13 11.18
N HIS A 35 20.88 -6.60 12.41
CA HIS A 35 20.55 -7.31 13.65
C HIS A 35 19.14 -7.03 14.19
N VAL A 36 18.34 -6.21 13.49
CA VAL A 36 16.97 -5.85 13.91
C VAL A 36 15.93 -6.57 13.06
N SER A 37 14.79 -6.90 13.68
CA SER A 37 13.70 -7.62 13.02
C SER A 37 12.60 -6.66 12.57
N LEU A 38 11.92 -7.00 11.47
CA LEU A 38 10.75 -6.24 11.02
C LEU A 38 9.69 -6.22 12.13
N GLY A 39 9.31 -5.04 12.57
CA GLY A 39 8.23 -4.85 13.54
C GLY A 39 6.88 -4.77 12.85
N PHE A 40 6.76 -3.78 11.96
CA PHE A 40 5.55 -3.58 11.18
C PHE A 40 5.88 -3.05 9.80
N LYS A 41 4.98 -3.36 8.87
CA LYS A 41 4.95 -2.77 7.54
C LYS A 41 3.61 -2.10 7.33
N CYS A 42 3.59 -0.96 6.68
CA CYS A 42 2.36 -0.34 6.25
C CYS A 42 2.58 0.50 4.99
N VAL A 43 1.50 0.80 4.30
CA VAL A 43 1.49 1.52 3.05
C VAL A 43 0.84 2.88 3.26
N TYR A 44 1.44 3.93 2.70
CA TYR A 44 0.93 5.29 2.77
C TYR A 44 0.94 5.93 1.39
N TYR A 45 0.05 6.89 1.20
CA TYR A 45 0.00 7.70 -0.02
C TYR A 45 0.79 8.98 0.19
N ASP A 46 1.70 9.29 -0.73
CA ASP A 46 2.37 10.59 -0.73
C ASP A 46 1.51 11.68 -1.38
N ARG A 47 2.08 12.89 -1.48
CA ARG A 47 1.39 14.07 -2.04
C ARG A 47 1.02 13.95 -3.52
N ILE A 48 1.60 12.99 -4.24
CA ILE A 48 1.29 12.71 -5.65
C ILE A 48 0.48 11.41 -5.79
N ALA A 49 -0.17 10.96 -4.70
CA ALA A 49 -0.96 9.74 -4.62
C ALA A 49 -0.18 8.46 -5.00
N GLN A 50 1.14 8.46 -4.83
CA GLN A 50 1.93 7.25 -4.97
C GLN A 50 1.91 6.43 -3.68
N ARG A 51 1.72 5.12 -3.87
CA ARG A 51 1.56 4.13 -2.82
C ARG A 51 2.91 3.62 -2.32
N ASN A 52 3.48 4.31 -1.36
CA ASN A 52 4.80 3.98 -0.80
C ASN A 52 4.65 3.02 0.38
N THR A 53 5.64 2.16 0.57
CA THR A 53 5.68 1.18 1.66
C THR A 53 6.69 1.61 2.71
N ALA A 54 6.28 1.68 3.96
CA ALA A 54 7.14 1.86 5.12
C ALA A 54 7.40 0.51 5.80
N CYS A 55 8.67 0.19 6.01
CA CYS A 55 9.14 -0.95 6.77
C CYS A 55 9.86 -0.44 8.02
N VAL A 56 9.30 -0.71 9.20
CA VAL A 56 9.89 -0.25 10.48
C VAL A 56 10.43 -1.46 11.23
N TYR A 57 11.72 -1.39 11.57
CA TYR A 57 12.43 -2.48 12.24
C TYR A 57 12.55 -2.17 13.73
N LEU A 58 12.19 -3.13 14.57
CA LEU A 58 12.27 -2.99 16.02
C LEU A 58 13.69 -3.31 16.48
N ASN A 59 14.32 -2.32 17.09
CA ASN A 59 15.55 -2.52 17.84
C ASN A 59 15.20 -2.64 19.34
N PRO A 60 15.40 -3.80 19.98
CA PRO A 60 15.18 -3.92 21.43
C PRO A 60 16.21 -3.15 22.26
N VAL A 61 17.30 -2.68 21.63
CA VAL A 61 18.44 -2.04 22.32
C VAL A 61 18.41 -0.51 22.18
N SER A 62 17.75 0.05 21.16
CA SER A 62 17.68 1.50 20.92
C SER A 62 16.25 1.97 20.67
N MET A 63 15.95 3.22 21.04
CA MET A 63 14.70 3.88 20.64
C MET A 63 14.67 4.24 19.15
N ASP A 64 15.84 4.26 18.49
CA ASP A 64 15.91 4.39 17.04
C ASP A 64 15.43 3.10 16.38
N ALA A 65 14.27 3.18 15.73
CA ALA A 65 13.73 2.13 14.87
C ALA A 65 14.13 2.42 13.42
N PRO A 66 15.06 1.67 12.83
CA PRO A 66 15.43 1.84 11.43
C PRO A 66 14.17 1.76 10.57
N THR A 67 14.04 2.70 9.64
CA THR A 67 12.88 2.78 8.76
C THR A 67 13.35 2.72 7.33
N CYS A 68 12.74 1.87 6.50
CA CYS A 68 12.98 1.83 5.07
C CYS A 68 11.70 2.20 4.33
N LEU A 69 11.79 3.19 3.45
CA LEU A 69 10.69 3.67 2.63
C LEU A 69 10.91 3.22 1.18
N TYR A 70 9.93 2.54 0.59
CA TYR A 70 10.01 2.03 -0.77
C TYR A 70 8.88 2.57 -1.63
N ASN A 71 9.20 2.85 -2.89
CA ASN A 71 8.20 3.22 -3.89
C ASN A 71 7.39 1.98 -4.35
N PRO A 72 6.31 2.15 -5.12
CA PRO A 72 5.48 1.03 -5.59
C PRO A 72 6.22 -0.02 -6.44
N ARG A 73 7.40 0.31 -6.94
CA ARG A 73 8.26 -0.57 -7.76
C ARG A 73 9.36 -1.25 -6.93
N GLY A 74 9.34 -1.09 -5.60
CA GLY A 74 10.33 -1.67 -4.69
C GLY A 74 11.65 -0.89 -4.61
N GLY A 75 11.75 0.28 -5.23
CA GLY A 75 12.95 1.13 -5.16
C GLY A 75 12.98 1.95 -3.87
N LEU A 76 14.16 2.06 -3.24
CA LEU A 76 14.37 2.80 -2.00
C LEU A 76 14.17 4.32 -2.21
N ILE A 77 13.40 4.93 -1.32
CA ILE A 77 13.24 6.37 -1.18
C ILE A 77 14.27 6.84 -0.17
N SER A 78 15.40 7.40 -0.61
CA SER A 78 16.52 7.74 0.27
C SER A 78 16.17 8.74 1.37
N LYS A 79 15.21 9.64 1.12
CA LYS A 79 14.80 10.63 2.13
C LYS A 79 13.94 9.97 3.21
N GLY A 80 14.44 9.96 4.44
CA GLY A 80 13.75 9.36 5.58
C GLY A 80 13.95 7.84 5.73
N SER A 81 14.76 7.24 4.85
CA SER A 81 15.19 5.85 5.00
C SER A 81 16.53 5.76 5.72
N ASP A 82 16.71 4.68 6.48
CA ASP A 82 17.99 4.30 7.07
C ASP A 82 19.03 3.98 5.98
N ALA A 83 20.30 4.28 6.26
CA ALA A 83 21.39 4.06 5.31
C ALA A 83 21.67 2.57 5.04
N ALA A 84 21.27 1.68 5.95
CA ALA A 84 21.41 0.23 5.80
C ALA A 84 20.34 -0.39 4.89
N CYS A 85 19.29 0.37 4.53
CA CYS A 85 18.19 -0.14 3.71
C CYS A 85 18.68 -0.64 2.35
N GLN A 86 18.10 -1.76 1.90
CA GLN A 86 18.36 -2.30 0.57
C GLN A 86 17.86 -1.32 -0.49
N LYS A 87 18.63 -1.12 -1.57
CA LYS A 87 18.27 -0.17 -2.62
C LYS A 87 17.03 -0.59 -3.42
N ASN A 88 16.80 -1.90 -3.52
CA ASN A 88 15.67 -2.48 -4.23
C ASN A 88 15.19 -3.73 -3.49
N VAL A 89 13.88 -3.90 -3.44
CA VAL A 89 13.22 -5.10 -2.91
C VAL A 89 12.19 -5.60 -3.92
N ALA A 90 11.83 -6.87 -3.82
CA ALA A 90 10.73 -7.42 -4.60
C ALA A 90 9.40 -6.76 -4.20
N THR A 91 8.41 -6.82 -5.08
CA THR A 91 7.06 -6.32 -4.85
C THR A 91 6.06 -7.45 -4.92
N ASP A 92 5.01 -7.40 -4.13
CA ASP A 92 3.89 -8.32 -4.19
C ASP A 92 2.54 -7.60 -4.25
N SER A 93 1.51 -8.30 -4.72
CA SER A 93 0.12 -7.84 -4.68
C SER A 93 -0.59 -8.25 -3.39
N SER A 94 0.14 -8.89 -2.47
CA SER A 94 -0.43 -9.59 -1.33
C SER A 94 -0.22 -8.82 -0.03
N ASN A 95 -1.31 -8.54 0.69
CA ASN A 95 -1.29 -7.97 2.03
C ASN A 95 -0.40 -6.70 2.17
N CYS A 96 -0.97 -5.61 1.68
CA CYS A 96 -0.41 -4.28 1.74
C CYS A 96 -1.25 -3.43 2.71
N PRO A 97 -1.08 -3.62 4.04
CA PRO A 97 -1.89 -2.92 5.03
C PRO A 97 -1.63 -1.43 4.96
N ASN A 98 -2.67 -0.60 5.03
CA ASN A 98 -2.48 0.84 5.12
C ASN A 98 -1.98 1.22 6.51
N CYS A 99 -1.17 2.28 6.57
CA CYS A 99 -1.07 3.10 7.77
C CYS A 99 -2.38 3.91 7.90
#